data_AF-A0A956RJW3-F1
#
_entry.id   AF-A0A956RJW3-F1
#
_cell.length_a   1.000
_cell.length_b   1.000
_cell.length_c   1.000
_cell.angle_alpha   90.00
_cell.angle_beta   90.00
_cell.angle_gamma   90.00
#
_symmetry.space_group_name_H-M   'P 1'
#
loop_
_entity.id
_entity.type
_entity.pdbx_description
1 polymer ?
#
loop_
_entity_poly.entity_id
_entity_poly.type
_entity_poly.pdbx_seq_one_letter_code
_entity_poly.pdbx_strand_id
1 'polypeptide(L)' 'MTTIDLRSDTVTRPTAGMREAIARAEVGDDMYGEDPTVNRLQEISAALTGKEDALFVPTGSMANQIAIKVQTQPGDSMI' A
#
# COMPACT_ATOMS: atom_id res chain seq x y z
N MET A 1 20.92 -19.44 15.40
CA MET A 1 20.69 -18.28 16.28
C MET A 1 19.67 -17.38 15.61
N THR A 2 18.62 -16.99 16.32
CA THR A 2 17.71 -15.94 15.85
C THR A 2 18.43 -14.61 16.07
N THR A 3 18.82 -13.94 14.99
CA THR A 3 19.51 -12.65 15.03
C THR A 3 18.55 -11.57 15.54
N ILE A 4 18.99 -10.77 16.51
CA ILE A 4 18.29 -9.53 16.88
C ILE A 4 18.67 -8.48 15.84
N ASP A 5 17.72 -8.14 14.95
CA ASP A 5 17.93 -7.21 13.85
C ASP A 5 17.27 -5.87 14.14
N LEU A 6 18.09 -4.84 14.39
CA LEU A 6 17.65 -3.47 14.72
C LEU A 6 17.91 -2.47 13.60
N ARG A 7 18.17 -2.94 12.36
CA ARG A 7 18.52 -2.06 11.23
C ARG A 7 17.34 -1.19 10.78
N SER A 8 16.13 -1.74 10.76
CA SER A 8 14.88 -1.08 10.38
C SER A 8 13.70 -1.99 10.70
N ASP A 9 12.52 -1.41 10.92
CA ASP A 9 11.22 -2.10 10.95
C ASP A 9 10.82 -2.79 9.63
N THR A 10 11.40 -2.39 8.50
CA THR A 10 11.19 -3.02 7.18
C THR A 10 11.68 -4.47 7.10
N VAL A 11 12.47 -4.94 8.05
CA VAL A 11 12.92 -6.35 8.13
C VAL A 11 11.85 -7.30 8.67
N THR A 12 10.67 -6.77 9.02
CA THR A 12 9.52 -7.55 9.49
C THR A 12 9.15 -8.66 8.50
N ARG A 13 8.66 -9.78 9.05
CA ARG A 13 8.20 -10.93 8.26
C ARG A 13 6.71 -11.15 8.51
N PRO A 14 5.93 -11.55 7.48
CA PRO A 14 4.52 -11.88 7.68
C PRO A 14 4.34 -12.96 8.75
N THR A 15 3.43 -12.71 9.68
CA THR A 15 3.01 -13.67 10.70
C THR A 15 2.30 -14.87 10.05
N ALA A 16 2.08 -15.95 10.81
CA ALA A 16 1.33 -17.11 10.30
C ALA A 16 -0.08 -16.71 9.82
N GLY A 17 -0.80 -15.90 10.60
CA GLY A 17 -2.13 -15.42 10.23
C GLY A 17 -2.13 -14.55 8.96
N MET A 18 -1.12 -13.70 8.77
CA MET A 18 -0.97 -12.93 7.52
C MET A 18 -0.74 -13.85 6.32
N ARG A 19 0.09 -14.88 6.47
CA ARG A 19 0.35 -15.85 5.38
C ARG A 19 -0.91 -16.62 4.99
N GLU A 20 -1.72 -17.03 5.97
CA GLU A 20 -3.01 -17.67 5.71
C GLU A 20 -3.99 -16.72 5.01
N ALA A 21 -4.07 -15.46 5.46
CA ALA A 21 -4.94 -14.46 4.84
C ALA A 21 -4.53 -14.21 3.37
N ILE A 22 -3.24 -14.03 3.10
CA ILE A 22 -2.71 -13.86 1.74
C ILE A 22 -3.05 -15.08 0.87
N ALA A 23 -2.83 -16.29 1.39
CA ALA A 23 -3.07 -17.52 0.63
C ALA A 23 -4.56 -17.79 0.33
N ARG A 24 -5.47 -17.20 1.11
CA ARG A 24 -6.93 -17.37 0.97
C ARG A 24 -7.63 -16.13 0.39
N ALA A 25 -6.89 -15.07 0.04
CA ALA A 25 -7.47 -13.84 -0.47
C ALA A 25 -8.21 -14.10 -1.78
N GLU A 26 -9.41 -13.53 -1.90
CA GLU A 26 -10.08 -13.43 -3.20
C GLU A 26 -9.36 -12.38 -4.02
N VAL A 27 -8.99 -12.71 -5.25
CA VAL A 27 -8.18 -11.86 -6.13
C VAL A 27 -8.87 -11.68 -7.47
N GLY A 28 -8.54 -10.60 -8.15
CA GLY A 28 -9.06 -10.25 -9.48
C GLY A 28 -8.04 -9.45 -10.26
N ASP A 29 -8.46 -8.89 -11.39
CA ASP A 29 -7.62 -8.00 -12.18
C ASP A 29 -7.79 -6.55 -11.69
N ASP A 30 -6.79 -6.06 -10.96
CA ASP A 30 -6.76 -4.69 -10.41
C ASP A 30 -6.76 -3.61 -11.50
N MET A 31 -6.26 -3.91 -12.71
CA MET A 31 -6.29 -2.94 -13.82
C MET A 31 -7.73 -2.64 -14.28
N TYR A 32 -8.64 -3.59 -14.10
CA TYR A 32 -10.07 -3.41 -14.35
C TYR A 32 -10.85 -3.06 -13.08
N GLY A 33 -10.19 -2.94 -11.92
CA GLY A 33 -10.82 -2.68 -10.63
C GLY A 33 -11.60 -3.88 -10.06
N GLU A 34 -11.26 -5.09 -10.51
CA GLU A 34 -12.00 -6.31 -10.18
C GLU A 34 -11.38 -7.11 -9.03
N ASP A 35 -10.29 -6.63 -8.40
CA ASP A 35 -9.71 -7.28 -7.23
C ASP A 35 -10.43 -6.88 -5.93
N PRO A 36 -11.24 -7.79 -5.32
CA PRO A 36 -12.04 -7.44 -4.15
C PRO A 36 -11.19 -7.18 -2.89
N THR A 37 -10.00 -7.77 -2.80
CA THR A 37 -9.12 -7.58 -1.65
C THR A 37 -8.43 -6.22 -1.71
N VAL A 38 -7.98 -5.80 -2.90
CA VAL A 38 -7.41 -4.45 -3.11
C VAL A 38 -8.46 -3.38 -2.88
N ASN A 39 -9.66 -3.54 -3.46
CA ASN A 39 -10.76 -2.59 -3.29
C ASN A 39 -11.10 -2.40 -1.81
N ARG A 40 -11.26 -3.50 -1.06
CA ARG A 40 -11.52 -3.46 0.38
C ARG A 40 -10.40 -2.77 1.17
N LEU A 41 -9.13 -3.01 0.82
CA LEU A 41 -8.00 -2.34 1.47
C LEU A 41 -8.06 -0.82 1.26
N GLN A 42 -8.38 -0.37 0.05
CA GLN A 42 -8.53 1.04 -0.29
C GLN A 42 -9.70 1.68 0.44
N GLU A 43 -10.88 1.05 0.43
CA GLU A 43 -12.06 1.52 1.17
C GLU A 43 -11.76 1.72 2.67
N ILE A 44 -11.13 0.73 3.30
CA ILE A 44 -10.73 0.82 4.71
C ILE A 44 -9.74 1.97 4.92
N SER A 45 -8.75 2.12 4.03
CA SER A 45 -7.73 3.16 4.14
C SER A 45 -8.32 4.57 3.99
N ALA A 46 -9.22 4.76 3.02
CA ALA A 46 -9.95 6.00 2.82
C ALA A 46 -10.81 6.36 4.04
N ALA A 47 -11.58 5.38 4.55
CA ALA A 47 -12.41 5.57 5.73
C ALA A 47 -11.58 5.89 6.99
N LEU A 48 -10.47 5.19 7.22
CA LEU A 48 -9.59 5.41 8.38
C LEU A 48 -8.95 6.81 8.37
N THR A 49 -8.72 7.39 7.20
CA THR A 49 -8.07 8.69 7.04
C THR A 49 -9.06 9.84 6.79
N GLY A 50 -10.36 9.54 6.70
CA GLY A 50 -11.40 10.52 6.38
C GLY A 50 -11.23 11.12 4.98
N LYS A 51 -10.74 10.33 4.02
CA LYS A 51 -10.57 10.71 2.62
C LYS A 51 -11.64 10.06 1.75
N GLU A 52 -11.90 10.66 0.59
CA GLU A 52 -12.89 10.18 -0.36
C GLU A 52 -12.46 8.86 -1.01
N ASP A 53 -11.16 8.67 -1.22
CA ASP A 53 -10.61 7.49 -1.89
C ASP A 53 -9.17 7.19 -1.44
N ALA A 54 -8.65 6.02 -1.80
CA ALA A 54 -7.27 5.59 -1.60
C ALA A 54 -6.77 4.71 -2.75
N LEU A 55 -5.46 4.68 -2.97
CA LEU A 55 -4.81 3.87 -4.01
C LEU A 55 -3.75 2.97 -3.40
N PHE A 56 -3.83 1.66 -3.63
CA PHE A 56 -2.79 0.71 -3.26
C PHE A 56 -1.60 0.83 -4.21
N VAL A 57 -0.38 0.84 -3.65
CA VAL A 57 0.86 0.85 -4.44
C VAL A 57 1.92 -0.04 -3.79
N PRO A 58 2.87 -0.60 -4.57
CA PRO A 58 3.83 -1.58 -4.05
C PRO A 58 4.85 -1.03 -3.04
N THR A 59 5.13 0.28 -3.06
CA THR A 59 6.14 0.90 -2.19
C THR A 59 5.77 2.32 -1.79
N GLY A 60 6.25 2.76 -0.63
CA GLY A 60 6.11 4.16 -0.20
C GLY A 60 6.82 5.15 -1.14
N SER A 61 7.91 4.75 -1.79
CA SER A 61 8.57 5.58 -2.81
C SER A 61 7.64 5.84 -3.99
N MET A 62 6.94 4.83 -4.50
CA MET A 62 5.97 5.01 -5.59
C MET A 62 4.80 5.89 -5.13
N ALA A 63 4.28 5.67 -3.92
CA ALA A 63 3.21 6.50 -3.34
C ALA A 63 3.58 7.99 -3.38
N ASN A 64 4.76 8.33 -2.88
CA ASN A 64 5.24 9.72 -2.87
C ASN A 64 5.48 10.27 -4.27
N GLN A 65 6.06 9.48 -5.19
CA GLN A 65 6.31 9.96 -6.56
C GLN A 65 5.00 10.22 -7.33
N ILE A 66 3.98 9.36 -7.16
CA ILE A 66 2.65 9.61 -7.73
C ILE A 66 2.04 10.87 -7.11
N ALA A 67 2.07 11.01 -5.79
CA ALA A 67 1.54 12.19 -5.10
C ALA A 67 2.21 13.49 -5.60
N ILE A 68 3.53 13.51 -5.70
CA ILE A 68 4.30 14.63 -6.27
C ILE A 68 3.81 14.91 -7.69
N LYS A 69 3.75 13.88 -8.54
CA LYS A 69 3.38 14.05 -9.95
C LYS A 69 1.94 14.56 -10.13
N VAL A 70 1.01 14.13 -9.29
CA VAL A 70 -0.40 14.57 -9.34
C VAL A 70 -0.55 16.01 -8.83
N GLN A 71 0.27 16.44 -7.87
CA GLN A 71 0.19 17.76 -7.25
C GLN A 71 1.04 18.83 -7.95
N THR A 72 1.84 18.47 -8.96
CA THR A 72 2.81 19.40 -9.59
C THR A 72 2.90 19.28 -11.10
N GLN A 73 3.43 20.33 -11.72
CA GLN A 73 3.85 20.40 -13.12
C GLN A 73 5.37 20.63 -13.23
N PRO A 74 5.98 20.36 -14.39
CA PRO A 74 7.40 20.63 -14.59
C PRO A 74 7.75 22.10 -14.31
N GLY A 75 8.69 22.32 -13.38
CA GLY A 75 9.11 23.66 -12.94
C GLY A 75 8.51 24.09 -11.60
N ASP A 76 7.49 23.39 -11.10
CA ASP A 76 6.96 23.63 -9.76
C ASP A 76 7.95 23.18 -8.68
N SER A 77 7.84 23.82 -7.51
CA SER A 77 8.61 23.48 -6.31
C SER A 77 7.70 22.95 -5.21
N MET A 78 8.15 21.89 -4.53
CA MET A 78 7.52 21.39 -3.29
C MET A 78 8.40 21.75 -2.09
N ILE A 79 7.78 22.27 -1.03
CA ILE A 79 8.44 22.71 0.21
C ILE A 79 8.52 21.53 1.18
#